data_AF-B7RH12-F1
#
_entry.id   AF-B7RH12-F1
#
_cell.length_a   1.000
_cell.length_b   1.000
_cell.length_c   1.000
_cell.angle_alpha   90.00
_cell.angle_beta   90.00
_cell.angle_gamma   90.00
#
_symmetry.space_group_name_H-M   'P 1'
#
loop_
_entity.id
_entity.type
_entity.pdbx_description
1 polymer ?
#
loop_
_entity_poly.entity_id
_entity_poly.type
_entity_poly.pdbx_seq_one_letter_code
_entity_poly.pdbx_strand_id
1 'polypeptide(L)' 'MRSFVEARDVANMAVFLGSDGARLVSGQVIAVDGHTENPDPKL' A
#
# COMPACT_ATOMS: atom_id res chain seq x y z
N MET A 1 -0.91 7.18 10.23
CA MET A 1 -1.85 8.18 9.65
C MET A 1 -3.22 7.51 9.65
N ARG A 2 -4.28 8.09 10.23
CA ARG A 2 -5.62 7.46 10.27
C ARG A 2 -6.51 8.12 9.20
N SER A 3 -6.27 7.79 7.94
CA SER A 3 -6.99 8.40 6.82
C SER A 3 -7.56 7.31 5.93
N PHE A 4 -8.74 7.54 5.36
CA PHE A 4 -9.22 6.71 4.28
C PHE A 4 -8.31 6.86 3.07
N VAL A 5 -8.05 5.73 2.42
CA VAL A 5 -7.38 5.65 1.15
C VAL A 5 -8.33 6.08 0.05
N GLU A 6 -7.82 6.89 -0.88
CA GLU A 6 -8.53 7.26 -2.09
C GLU A 6 -8.04 6.41 -3.28
N ALA A 7 -8.83 6.35 -4.35
CA ALA A 7 -8.46 5.61 -5.56
C ALA A 7 -7.11 6.05 -6.14
N ARG A 8 -6.75 7.33 -6.00
CA ARG A 8 -5.46 7.87 -6.46
C ARG A 8 -4.27 7.26 -5.74
N ASP A 9 -4.42 6.88 -4.47
CA ASP A 9 -3.31 6.36 -3.66
C ASP A 9 -2.94 4.95 -4.11
N VAL A 10 -3.96 4.12 -4.40
CA VAL A 10 -3.80 2.80 -5.01
C VAL A 10 -3.19 2.92 -6.42
N ALA A 11 -3.68 3.86 -7.23
CA ALA A 11 -3.15 4.11 -8.56
C ALA A 11 -1.68 4.54 -8.53
N ASN A 12 -1.30 5.42 -7.60
CA ASN A 12 0.09 5.85 -7.42
C ASN A 12 1.00 4.69 -7.03
N MET A 13 0.54 3.78 -6.17
CA MET A 13 1.30 2.57 -5.82
C MET A 13 1.52 1.67 -7.03
N ALA A 14 0.48 1.46 -7.84
CA ALA A 14 0.60 0.68 -9.08
C ALA A 14 1.58 1.32 -10.06
N VAL A 15 1.53 2.65 -10.23
CA VAL A 15 2.48 3.40 -11.08
C VAL A 15 3.91 3.25 -10.56
N PHE A 16 4.13 3.36 -9.25
CA PHE A 16 5.45 3.15 -8.66
C PHE A 16 5.97 1.74 -8.92
N LEU A 17 5.14 0.71 -8.70
CA LEU A 17 5.53 -0.69 -8.92
C LEU A 17 5.80 -1.03 -10.39
N GLY A 18 5.20 -0.29 -11.33
CA GLY A 18 5.50 -0.38 -12.75
C GLY A 18 6.72 0.41 -13.21
N SER A 19 7.36 1.18 -12.32
CA SER A 19 8.50 2.04 -12.66
C SER A 19 9.85 1.37 -12.46
N ASP A 20 10.91 1.94 -13.06
CA ASP A 20 12.30 1.50 -12.84
C ASP A 20 12.73 1.57 -11.37
N GLY A 21 12.10 2.43 -10.57
CA GLY A 21 12.36 2.56 -9.13
C GLY A 21 12.02 1.30 -8.33
N ALA A 22 11.12 0.46 -8.84
CA ALA A 22 10.70 -0.78 -8.21
C ALA A 22 11.33 -2.03 -8.82
N ARG A 23 12.39 -1.91 -9.65
CA ARG A 23 12.96 -3.04 -10.44
C ARG A 23 13.40 -4.27 -9.64
N LEU A 24 13.62 -4.13 -8.33
CA LEU A 24 14.02 -5.22 -7.42
C LEU A 24 12.89 -5.68 -6.49
N VAL A 25 11.70 -5.07 -6.58
CA VAL A 25 10.54 -5.41 -5.75
C VAL A 25 9.74 -6.49 -6.47
N SER A 26 9.85 -7.73 -5.98
CA SER A 26 9.15 -8.89 -6.56
C SER A 26 8.68 -9.86 -5.47
N GLY A 27 7.60 -10.58 -5.77
CA GLY A 27 6.99 -11.58 -4.87
C GLY A 27 6.34 -11.00 -3.61
N GLN A 28 6.18 -9.68 -3.53
CA GLN A 28 5.60 -9.01 -2.36
C GLN A 28 4.11 -8.73 -2.58
N VAL A 29 3.34 -8.80 -1.49
CA VAL A 29 2.01 -8.21 -1.39
C VAL A 29 2.15 -6.92 -0.59
N ILE A 30 1.75 -5.79 -1.18
CA ILE A 30 1.90 -4.46 -0.56
C ILE A 30 0.51 -3.89 -0.28
N ALA A 31 0.22 -3.65 1.01
CA ALA A 31 -1.02 -3.02 1.43
C ALA A 31 -0.99 -1.51 1.21
N VAL A 32 -2.09 -0.97 0.69
CA VAL A 32 -2.38 0.47 0.61
C VAL A 32 -3.71 0.69 1.32
N ASP A 33 -3.64 0.80 2.64
CA ASP A 33 -4.81 0.72 3.53
C ASP A 33 -5.02 2.00 4.36
N GLY A 34 -4.07 2.95 4.33
CA GLY A 34 -4.16 4.15 5.16
C GLY A 34 -4.11 3.83 6.65
N HIS A 35 -3.53 2.68 7.01
CA HIS A 35 -3.42 2.16 8.37
C HIS A 35 -4.77 1.97 9.07
N THR A 36 -5.79 1.55 8.31
CA THR A 36 -7.10 1.10 8.85
C THR A 36 -7.05 -0.30 9.43
N GLU A 37 -6.07 -1.12 9.04
CA GLU A 37 -5.77 -2.40 9.68
C GLU A 37 -4.99 -2.10 10.99
N ASN A 38 -5.69 -2.04 12.12
CA ASN A 38 -5.07 -1.94 13.44
C ASN A 38 -4.84 -3.36 13.99
N PRO A 39 -3.61 -3.91 14.00
CA PRO A 39 -3.30 -5.14 14.71
C PRO A 39 -3.07 -4.81 16.19
N ASP A 40 -4.04 -4.17 16.82
CA ASP A 40 -4.24 -4.43 18.24
C ASP A 40 -5.15 -5.68 18.26
N PRO A 41 -4.64 -6.87 18.62
CA PRO A 41 -5.50 -8.04 18.72
C PRO A 41 -6.55 -7.72 19.78
N LYS A 42 -7.76 -7.43 19.36
CA LYS A 42 -8.91 -7.40 20.26
C LYS A 42 -9.25 -8.86 20.58
N LEU A 43 -8.48 -9.40 21.52
CA LEU A 43 -8.51 -10.75 22.09
C LEU A 43 -8.04 -11.87 21.16
#